data_AF-A0A536W4J8-F1
#
_entry.id   AF-A0A536W4J8-F1
#
_cell.length_a   1.000
_cell.length_b   1.000
_cell.length_c   1.000
_cell.angle_alpha   90.00
_cell.angle_beta   90.00
_cell.angle_gamma   90.00
#
_symmetry.space_group_name_H-M   'P 1'
#
loop_
_entity.id
_entity.type
_entity.pdbx_description
1 polymer ?
#
loop_
_entity_poly.entity_id
_entity_poly.type
_entity_poly.pdbx_seq_one_letter_code
_entity_poly.pdbx_strand_id
1 'polypeptide(L)'
;MVLNNLAWVAGELGDSKALSYAEKASTLAPTNPAILDTLGMLLVKNGDMAQGLEKLQKAAQLAPNQADIRLHLAKTLIKAGDKAAARKELEVLAQASDQAAGKSATDAKGSGAEQQSLQASIAKAPPLTCSPDCAAEVAALLKTL
;
A
#
# COMPACT_ATOMS: atom_id res chain seq x y z
N MET A 1 1.78 5.90 17.45
CA MET A 1 2.76 5.45 16.44
C MET A 1 3.78 4.47 16.99
N VAL A 2 4.32 4.64 18.22
CA VAL A 2 5.34 3.73 18.79
C VAL A 2 4.93 2.25 18.75
N LEU A 3 3.67 1.93 19.12
CA LEU A 3 3.17 0.54 19.08
C LEU A 3 3.12 -0.06 17.67
N ASN A 4 2.85 0.75 16.64
CA ASN A 4 2.83 0.27 15.26
C ASN A 4 4.23 -0.11 14.78
N ASN A 5 5.19 0.78 15.00
CA ASN A 5 6.58 0.53 14.62
C ASN A 5 7.15 -0.66 15.40
N LEU A 6 6.80 -0.77 16.70
CA LEU A 6 7.17 -1.92 17.51
C LEU A 6 6.55 -3.21 17.00
N ALA A 7 5.26 -3.20 16.61
CA ALA A 7 4.60 -4.36 16.04
C ALA A 7 5.27 -4.83 14.75
N TRP A 8 5.58 -3.91 13.85
CA TRP A 8 6.28 -4.21 12.60
C TRP A 8 7.66 -4.85 12.86
N VAL A 9 8.51 -4.19 13.65
CA VAL A 9 9.86 -4.69 13.97
C VAL A 9 9.80 -6.03 14.72
N ALA A 10 8.90 -6.17 15.70
CA ALA A 10 8.69 -7.43 16.41
C ALA A 10 8.26 -8.54 15.44
N GLY A 11 7.43 -8.20 14.45
CA GLY A 11 7.00 -9.10 13.38
C GLY A 11 8.17 -9.61 12.57
N GLU A 12 9.03 -8.72 12.10
CA GLU A 12 10.24 -9.05 11.33
C GLU A 12 11.21 -9.93 12.13
N LEU A 13 11.34 -9.69 13.43
CA LEU A 13 12.15 -10.50 14.35
C LEU A 13 11.50 -11.84 14.73
N GLY A 14 10.26 -12.09 14.33
CA GLY A 14 9.53 -13.30 14.70
C GLY A 14 9.09 -13.36 16.17
N ASP A 15 9.03 -12.21 16.85
CA ASP A 15 8.51 -12.15 18.22
C ASP A 15 6.99 -12.39 18.22
N SER A 16 6.57 -13.40 18.96
CA SER A 16 5.16 -13.74 19.24
C SER A 16 4.30 -12.55 19.71
N LYS A 17 4.90 -11.52 20.30
CA LYS A 17 4.18 -10.32 20.79
C LYS A 17 3.79 -9.35 19.68
N ALA A 18 4.32 -9.50 18.46
CA ALA A 18 4.07 -8.58 17.35
C ALA A 18 2.58 -8.32 17.12
N LEU A 19 1.78 -9.39 17.06
CA LEU A 19 0.34 -9.29 16.84
C LEU A 19 -0.35 -8.52 17.97
N SER A 20 0.02 -8.78 19.23
CA SER A 20 -0.54 -8.06 20.38
C SER A 20 -0.23 -6.56 20.33
N TYR A 21 0.95 -6.17 19.86
CA TYR A 21 1.28 -4.74 19.68
C TYR A 21 0.43 -4.10 18.58
N ALA A 22 0.21 -4.81 17.46
CA ALA A 22 -0.63 -4.32 16.38
C ALA A 22 -2.11 -4.20 16.78
N GLU A 23 -2.65 -5.18 17.52
CA GLU A 23 -4.02 -5.14 18.05
C GLU A 23 -4.23 -3.96 19.00
N LYS A 24 -3.26 -3.71 19.90
CA LYS A 24 -3.28 -2.53 20.78
C LYS A 24 -3.21 -1.24 19.98
N ALA A 25 -2.36 -1.18 18.96
CA ALA A 25 -2.29 -0.02 18.07
C ALA A 25 -3.63 0.21 17.35
N SER A 26 -4.27 -0.86 16.87
CA SER A 26 -5.57 -0.80 16.18
C SER A 26 -6.69 -0.37 17.11
N THR A 27 -6.69 -0.80 18.37
CA THR A 27 -7.65 -0.34 19.38
C THR A 27 -7.56 1.17 19.59
N LEU A 28 -6.35 1.73 19.60
CA LEU A 28 -6.13 3.17 19.79
C LEU A 28 -6.44 4.01 18.54
N ALA A 29 -6.30 3.41 17.35
CA ALA A 29 -6.49 4.11 16.08
C ALA A 29 -7.02 3.15 14.99
N PRO A 30 -8.32 2.77 15.06
CA PRO A 30 -8.91 1.69 14.26
C PRO A 30 -9.13 2.02 12.78
N THR A 31 -8.92 3.28 12.39
CA THR A 31 -9.06 3.80 11.03
C THR A 31 -7.73 4.30 10.48
N ASN A 32 -6.62 4.09 11.19
CA ASN A 32 -5.31 4.47 10.66
C ASN A 32 -4.84 3.41 9.65
N PRO A 33 -4.60 3.79 8.38
CA PRO A 33 -4.26 2.83 7.32
C PRO A 33 -2.94 2.11 7.56
N ALA A 34 -1.92 2.76 8.14
CA ALA A 34 -0.63 2.11 8.43
C ALA A 34 -0.75 1.05 9.54
N ILE A 35 -1.64 1.27 10.50
CA ILE A 35 -1.91 0.32 11.58
C ILE A 35 -2.71 -0.87 11.07
N LEU A 36 -3.72 -0.62 10.23
CA LEU A 36 -4.49 -1.68 9.59
C LEU A 36 -3.61 -2.53 8.66
N ASP A 37 -2.68 -1.91 7.94
CA ASP A 37 -1.70 -2.59 7.10
C ASP A 37 -0.78 -3.50 7.93
N THR A 38 -0.17 -2.96 9.00
CA THR A 38 0.70 -3.72 9.91
C THR A 38 -0.05 -4.89 10.56
N LEU A 39 -1.26 -4.65 11.07
CA LEU A 39 -2.09 -5.69 11.67
C LEU A 39 -2.45 -6.77 10.64
N GLY A 40 -2.85 -6.37 9.43
CA GLY A 40 -3.19 -7.29 8.36
C GLY A 40 -2.04 -8.20 7.97
N MET A 41 -0.85 -7.63 7.76
CA MET A 41 0.37 -8.40 7.46
C MET A 41 0.73 -9.40 8.56
N LEU A 42 0.60 -9.01 9.83
CA LEU A 42 0.88 -9.89 10.96
C LEU A 42 -0.15 -11.01 11.11
N LEU A 43 -1.43 -10.73 10.86
CA LEU A 43 -2.50 -11.75 10.84
C LEU A 43 -2.22 -12.81 9.76
N VAL A 44 -1.87 -12.38 8.54
CA VAL A 44 -1.48 -13.28 7.44
C VAL A 44 -0.29 -14.14 7.83
N LYS A 45 0.75 -13.53 8.43
CA LYS A 45 1.93 -14.26 8.91
C LYS A 45 1.60 -15.29 10.00
N ASN A 46 0.60 -15.00 10.82
CA ASN A 46 0.12 -15.88 11.88
C ASN A 46 -0.93 -16.90 11.41
N GLY A 47 -1.22 -16.95 10.10
CA GLY A 47 -2.14 -17.92 9.49
C GLY A 47 -3.60 -17.47 9.39
N ASP A 48 -3.97 -16.31 9.94
CA ASP A 48 -5.32 -15.75 9.79
C ASP A 48 -5.43 -14.92 8.49
N MET A 49 -5.47 -15.64 7.37
CA MET A 49 -5.55 -15.05 6.04
C MET A 49 -6.82 -14.21 5.85
N ALA A 50 -7.94 -14.65 6.40
CA ALA A 50 -9.24 -14.01 6.21
C ALA A 50 -9.28 -12.62 6.88
N GLN A 51 -8.92 -12.54 8.17
CA GLN A 51 -8.87 -11.25 8.85
C GLN A 51 -7.76 -10.36 8.29
N GLY A 52 -6.62 -10.96 7.92
CA GLY A 52 -5.52 -10.25 7.29
C GLY A 52 -5.94 -9.50 6.02
N LEU A 53 -6.63 -10.19 5.11
CA LEU A 53 -7.19 -9.59 3.89
C LEU A 53 -8.20 -8.48 4.21
N GLU A 54 -9.09 -8.68 5.18
CA GLU A 54 -10.07 -7.66 5.56
C GLU A 54 -9.37 -6.36 6.01
N LYS A 55 -8.32 -6.46 6.84
CA LYS A 55 -7.60 -5.26 7.31
C LYS A 55 -6.82 -4.58 6.19
N LEU A 56 -6.16 -5.35 5.33
CA LEU A 56 -5.41 -4.83 4.18
C LEU A 56 -6.32 -4.15 3.15
N GLN A 57 -7.47 -4.75 2.84
CA GLN A 57 -8.47 -4.14 1.96
C GLN A 57 -8.97 -2.80 2.53
N LYS A 58 -9.28 -2.76 3.83
CA LYS A 58 -9.68 -1.52 4.50
C LYS A 58 -8.57 -0.47 4.48
N ALA A 59 -7.32 -0.87 4.71
CA ALA A 59 -6.17 0.02 4.63
C ALA A 59 -6.02 0.62 3.22
N ALA A 60 -6.11 -0.19 2.18
CA ALA A 60 -6.03 0.26 0.78
C ALA A 60 -7.19 1.17 0.37
N GLN A 61 -8.38 0.98 0.94
CA GLN A 61 -9.53 1.88 0.74
C GLN A 61 -9.32 3.24 1.40
N LEU A 62 -8.74 3.27 2.60
CA LEU A 62 -8.49 4.49 3.37
C LEU A 62 -7.29 5.29 2.83
N ALA A 63 -6.31 4.60 2.26
CA ALA A 63 -5.11 5.19 1.71
C ALA A 63 -4.81 4.65 0.30
N PRO A 64 -5.67 4.97 -0.70
CA PRO A 64 -5.56 4.42 -2.05
C PRO A 64 -4.31 4.86 -2.81
N ASN A 65 -3.55 5.81 -2.27
CA ASN A 65 -2.32 6.36 -2.82
C ASN A 65 -1.05 5.86 -2.12
N GLN A 66 -1.17 4.97 -1.12
CA GLN A 66 -0.02 4.36 -0.46
C GLN A 66 0.37 3.07 -1.18
N ALA A 67 1.47 3.12 -1.93
CA ALA A 67 1.92 2.01 -2.76
C ALA A 67 2.21 0.74 -1.95
N ASP A 68 2.87 0.88 -0.79
CA ASP A 68 3.24 -0.25 0.07
C ASP A 68 2.00 -1.04 0.54
N ILE A 69 0.93 -0.33 0.94
CA ILE A 69 -0.32 -0.96 1.40
C ILE A 69 -0.97 -1.78 0.27
N ARG A 70 -1.01 -1.22 -0.95
CA ARG A 70 -1.53 -1.95 -2.11
C ARG A 70 -0.65 -3.15 -2.46
N LEU A 71 0.67 -3.02 -2.32
CA LEU A 71 1.61 -4.10 -2.57
C LEU A 71 1.45 -5.24 -1.55
N HIS A 72 1.27 -4.92 -0.27
CA HIS A 72 0.96 -5.88 0.78
C HIS A 72 -0.37 -6.61 0.51
N LEU A 73 -1.41 -5.87 0.09
CA LEU A 73 -2.68 -6.46 -0.32
C LEU A 73 -2.50 -7.40 -1.51
N ALA A 74 -1.80 -6.98 -2.58
CA ALA A 74 -1.53 -7.80 -3.76
C ALA A 74 -0.79 -9.09 -3.39
N LYS A 75 0.28 -9.00 -2.61
CA LYS A 75 1.04 -10.16 -2.10
C LYS A 75 0.16 -11.13 -1.31
N THR A 76 -0.73 -10.59 -0.49
CA THR A 76 -1.65 -11.40 0.32
C THR A 76 -2.68 -12.10 -0.55
N LEU A 77 -3.24 -11.40 -1.56
CA LEU A 77 -4.17 -11.99 -2.53
C LEU A 77 -3.51 -13.12 -3.34
N ILE A 78 -2.24 -12.98 -3.73
CA ILE A 78 -1.46 -14.05 -4.37
C ILE A 78 -1.39 -15.27 -3.44
N LYS A 79 -1.03 -15.07 -2.17
CA LYS A 79 -0.95 -16.16 -1.18
C LYS A 79 -2.30 -16.82 -0.92
N ALA A 80 -3.39 -16.05 -0.99
CA ALA A 80 -4.76 -16.55 -0.85
C ALA A 80 -5.29 -17.25 -2.11
N GLY A 81 -4.56 -17.18 -3.23
CA GLY A 81 -4.94 -17.78 -4.51
C GLY A 81 -5.85 -16.90 -5.38
N ASP A 82 -6.24 -15.70 -4.91
CA ASP A 82 -7.02 -14.74 -5.70
C ASP A 82 -6.11 -13.93 -6.63
N LYS A 83 -5.60 -14.62 -7.66
CA LYS A 83 -4.71 -14.06 -8.67
C LYS A 83 -5.35 -12.92 -9.46
N ALA A 84 -6.67 -12.98 -9.67
CA ALA A 84 -7.39 -11.96 -10.44
C ALA A 84 -7.43 -10.63 -9.68
N ALA A 85 -7.78 -10.65 -8.40
CA ALA A 85 -7.73 -9.46 -7.56
C ALA A 85 -6.30 -8.95 -7.37
N ALA A 86 -5.33 -9.86 -7.19
CA ALA A 86 -3.92 -9.48 -7.07
C ALA A 86 -3.42 -8.74 -8.32
N ARG A 87 -3.73 -9.25 -9.52
CA ARG A 87 -3.32 -8.63 -10.78
C ARG A 87 -3.86 -7.20 -10.90
N LYS A 88 -5.12 -6.98 -10.52
CA LYS A 88 -5.74 -5.64 -10.54
C LYS A 88 -4.98 -4.64 -9.67
N GLU A 89 -4.59 -5.03 -8.45
CA GLU A 89 -3.82 -4.14 -7.56
C GLU A 89 -2.42 -3.86 -8.12
N LEU A 90 -1.76 -4.87 -8.70
CA LEU A 90 -0.43 -4.71 -9.30
C LEU A 90 -0.45 -3.83 -10.56
N GLU A 91 -1.48 -3.92 -11.40
CA GLU A 91 -1.64 -3.08 -12.58
C GLU A 91 -1.79 -1.59 -12.19
N VAL A 92 -2.51 -1.29 -11.12
CA VAL A 92 -2.62 0.08 -10.58
C VAL A 92 -1.25 0.60 -10.13
N LEU A 93 -0.45 -0.24 -9.48
CA LEU A 93 0.91 0.12 -9.05
C LEU A 93 1.89 0.30 -10.23
N ALA A 94 1.77 -0.54 -11.25
CA ALA A 94 2.59 -0.43 -12.46
C ALA A 94 2.32 0.91 -13.18
N GLN A 95 1.05 1.26 -13.36
CA GLN A 95 0.66 2.54 -13.97
C GLN A 95 1.19 3.74 -13.16
N ALA A 96 1.17 3.67 -11.83
CA ALA A 96 1.73 4.73 -10.99
C ALA A 96 3.25 4.90 -11.16
N SER A 97 3.97 3.81 -11.44
CA SER A 97 5.40 3.82 -11.73
C SER A 97 5.71 4.48 -13.07
N ASP A 98 4.91 4.16 -14.10
CA ASP A 98 5.03 4.76 -15.43
C ASP A 98 4.75 6.27 -15.42
N GLN A 99 3.80 6.72 -14.58
CA GLN A 99 3.51 8.15 -14.39
C GLN A 99 4.64 8.89 -13.68
N ALA A 100 5.34 8.24 -12.74
CA ALA A 100 6.53 8.80 -12.10
C ALA A 100 7.70 8.91 -13.09
N ALA A 101 7.89 7.89 -13.95
CA ALA A 101 8.91 7.89 -14.99
C ALA A 101 8.60 8.90 -16.12
N GLY A 102 7.33 9.02 -16.52
CA GLY A 102 6.86 9.95 -17.55
C GLY A 102 6.99 11.42 -17.15
N LYS A 103 6.78 11.76 -15.87
CA LYS A 103 7.08 13.11 -15.34
C LYS A 103 8.57 13.45 -15.36
N SER A 104 9.45 12.46 -15.40
CA SER A 104 10.88 12.68 -15.57
C SER A 104 11.28 12.97 -17.02
N ALA A 105 10.36 12.85 -18.00
CA ALA A 105 10.63 13.01 -19.43
C ALA A 105 9.99 14.26 -20.07
N THR A 106 9.16 15.04 -19.37
CA THR A 106 8.46 16.21 -19.96
C THR A 106 8.92 17.59 -19.45
N ASP A 107 9.80 17.69 -18.45
CA ASP A 107 10.26 18.99 -17.93
C ASP A 107 11.52 19.53 -18.62
N ALA A 108 11.66 19.28 -19.92
CA ALA A 108 12.75 19.84 -20.74
C ALA A 108 12.23 20.35 -22.11
N LYS A 109 11.18 21.17 -22.12
CA LYS A 109 10.96 22.18 -23.17
C LYS A 109 9.91 23.23 -22.76
N GLY A 110 10.40 24.35 -22.22
CA GLY A 110 10.00 25.73 -22.53
C GLY A 110 8.53 26.18 -22.47
N SER A 111 8.32 27.20 -21.64
CA SER A 111 7.47 28.39 -21.87
C SER A 111 5.94 28.28 -21.79
N GLY A 112 5.35 29.07 -20.86
CA GLY A 112 4.13 29.83 -21.16
C GLY A 112 3.01 29.77 -20.11
N ALA A 113 2.92 30.84 -19.33
CA ALA A 113 1.77 31.43 -18.64
C ALA A 113 0.44 30.63 -18.50
N GLU A 114 0.01 30.50 -17.24
CA GLU A 114 -1.36 30.63 -16.71
C GLU A 114 -2.56 30.48 -17.65
N GLN A 115 -3.46 29.54 -17.31
CA GLN A 115 -4.83 29.93 -16.99
C GLN A 115 -5.56 28.90 -16.10
N GLN A 116 -6.34 29.48 -15.20
CA GLN A 116 -6.90 28.96 -13.97
C GLN A 116 -8.39 28.61 -14.13
N SER A 117 -8.92 27.87 -13.16
CA SER A 117 -10.34 27.56 -12.88
C SER A 117 -10.84 26.26 -13.55
N LEU A 118 -11.34 25.25 -12.82
CA LEU A 118 -12.42 25.31 -11.84
C LEU A 118 -12.19 24.37 -10.65
N GLN A 119 -12.65 24.82 -9.49
CA GLN A 119 -12.54 24.18 -8.18
C GLN A 119 -13.35 22.87 -8.05
N ALA A 120 -12.75 21.87 -7.41
CA ALA A 120 -13.46 21.04 -6.45
C ALA A 120 -12.50 20.72 -5.29
N SER A 121 -12.80 21.30 -4.15
CA SER A 121 -12.09 21.19 -2.88
C SER A 121 -12.14 19.77 -2.33
N ILE A 122 -11.25 18.92 -2.83
CA ILE A 122 -10.83 17.70 -2.15
C ILE A 122 -9.38 17.96 -1.77
N ALA A 123 -9.04 17.88 -0.48
CA ALA A 123 -7.64 17.79 -0.07
C ALA A 123 -6.99 16.67 -0.89
N LYS A 124 -6.28 17.03 -1.95
CA LYS A 124 -5.84 16.11 -2.99
C LYS A 124 -4.74 15.28 -2.37
N ALA A 125 -5.11 14.11 -1.88
CA ALA A 125 -4.16 13.11 -1.41
C ALA A 125 -3.03 13.01 -2.45
N PRO A 126 -1.75 12.94 -2.02
CA PRO A 126 -0.64 12.93 -2.94
C PRO A 126 -0.84 11.81 -3.99
N PRO A 127 -0.40 12.02 -5.24
CA PRO A 127 -0.53 11.00 -6.26
C PRO A 127 0.11 9.69 -5.77
N LEU A 128 -0.48 8.55 -6.13
CA LEU A 128 0.13 7.25 -5.89
C LEU A 128 1.50 7.24 -6.57
N THR A 129 2.57 7.04 -5.78
CA THR A 129 3.93 6.91 -6.28
C THR A 129 4.52 5.61 -5.78
N CYS A 130 5.01 4.79 -6.69
CA CYS A 130 5.70 3.55 -6.38
C CYS A 130 7.22 3.81 -6.49
N SER A 131 7.97 3.48 -5.44
CA SER A 131 9.43 3.58 -5.43
C SER A 131 10.05 2.62 -6.46
N PRO A 132 11.33 2.80 -6.85
CA PRO A 132 12.01 1.86 -7.75
C PRO A 132 11.96 0.40 -7.27
N ASP A 133 12.11 0.19 -5.96
CA ASP A 133 12.03 -1.14 -5.35
C ASP A 133 10.61 -1.72 -5.45
N CYS A 134 9.59 -0.89 -5.17
CA CYS A 134 8.18 -1.23 -5.38
C CYS A 134 7.92 -1.61 -6.85
N ALA A 135 8.44 -0.85 -7.81
CA ALA A 135 8.22 -1.08 -9.24
C ALA A 135 8.86 -2.39 -9.71
N ALA A 136 10.09 -2.67 -9.26
CA ALA A 136 10.79 -3.91 -9.55
C ALA A 136 10.02 -5.13 -8.99
N GLU A 137 9.51 -5.02 -7.76
CA GLU A 137 8.72 -6.08 -7.14
C GLU A 137 7.37 -6.29 -7.85
N VAL A 138 6.66 -5.21 -8.20
CA VAL A 138 5.41 -5.28 -8.97
C VAL A 138 5.62 -5.99 -10.30
N ALA A 139 6.68 -5.66 -11.03
CA ALA A 139 7.03 -6.30 -12.29
C ALA A 139 7.38 -7.78 -12.12
N ALA A 140 8.01 -8.17 -11.01
CA ALA A 140 8.29 -9.56 -10.70
C ALA A 140 7.00 -10.35 -10.41
N LEU A 141 6.12 -9.80 -9.56
CA LEU A 141 4.86 -10.45 -9.18
C LEU A 141 3.92 -10.64 -10.37
N LEU A 142 3.79 -9.64 -11.25
CA LEU A 142 2.96 -9.75 -12.47
C LEU A 142 3.37 -10.91 -13.39
N LYS A 143 4.67 -11.25 -13.44
CA LYS A 143 5.16 -12.39 -14.25
C LYS A 143 4.80 -13.75 -13.67
N THR A 144 4.49 -13.82 -12.38
CA THR A 144 4.15 -15.07 -11.67
C THR A 144 2.65 -15.39 -11.68
N LEU A 145 1.82 -14.43 -12.11
CA LEU A 145 0.38 -14.53 -12.13
C LEU A 145 -0.14 -15.10 -13.44
#